data_AF-A0A4Q3E4C0-F1
#
_entry.id   AF-A0A4Q3E4C0-F1
#
_cell.length_a   1.000
_cell.length_b   1.000
_cell.length_c   1.000
_cell.angle_alpha   90.00
_cell.angle_beta   90.00
_cell.angle_gamma   90.00
#
_symmetry.space_group_name_H-M   'P 1'
#
loop_
_entity.id
_entity.type
_entity.pdbx_description
1 polymer ?
#
loop_
_entity_poly.entity_id
_entity_poly.type
_entity_poly.pdbx_seq_one_letter_code
_entity_poly.pdbx_strand_id
1 'polypeptide(L)'
;FVFGGRLKKQGILRVLNTGYSRQVAHSIIDILKWEQDLEYDELVTATDVSGGRPEPDMILFAADKFNVKPSEIVKVGDSIIDIEEGKNAGCALSIGITTGAHTPAQLQSANPDHIIDNLMELLPIIENY
;
A
#
# COMPACT_ATOMS: atom_id res chain seq x y z
N PHE A 1 -15.94 -4.71 -5.69
CA PHE A 1 -14.80 -5.15 -4.88
C PHE A 1 -15.08 -4.71 -3.44
N VAL A 2 -15.27 -5.64 -2.48
CA VAL A 2 -15.89 -5.34 -1.16
C VAL A 2 -14.91 -4.71 -0.16
N PHE A 3 -13.61 -4.88 -0.39
CA PHE A 3 -12.56 -4.55 0.58
C PHE A 3 -12.40 -3.04 0.82
N GLY A 4 -12.26 -2.23 -0.23
CA GLY A 4 -12.14 -0.77 -0.11
C GLY A 4 -13.32 -0.14 0.62
N GLY A 5 -14.54 -0.53 0.25
CA GLY A 5 -15.76 -0.07 0.93
C GLY A 5 -15.87 -0.54 2.40
N ARG A 6 -15.25 -1.67 2.77
CA ARG A 6 -15.18 -2.12 4.17
C ARG A 6 -14.25 -1.22 4.99
N LEU A 7 -13.06 -0.94 4.49
CA LEU A 7 -12.10 -0.03 5.13
C LEU A 7 -12.65 1.40 5.25
N LYS A 8 -13.32 1.89 4.19
CA LYS A 8 -13.98 3.20 4.22
C LYS A 8 -15.01 3.31 5.35
N LYS A 9 -15.83 2.28 5.55
CA LYS A 9 -16.82 2.25 6.65
C LYS A 9 -16.19 2.29 8.05
N GLN A 10 -14.91 1.89 8.16
CA GLN A 10 -14.13 1.98 9.39
C GLN A 10 -13.35 3.30 9.51
N GLY A 11 -13.47 4.22 8.54
CA GLY A 11 -12.74 5.48 8.53
C GLY A 11 -11.27 5.35 8.14
N ILE A 12 -10.87 4.22 7.55
CA ILE A 12 -9.49 3.94 7.13
C ILE A 12 -9.28 4.44 5.70
N LEU A 13 -8.28 5.30 5.52
CA LEU A 13 -7.85 5.82 4.23
C LEU A 13 -7.17 4.71 3.41
N ARG A 14 -7.47 4.62 2.11
CA ARG A 14 -6.85 3.69 1.17
C ARG A 14 -6.07 4.45 0.11
N VAL A 15 -4.75 4.28 0.10
CA VAL A 15 -3.87 4.88 -0.91
C VAL A 15 -3.33 3.80 -1.82
N LEU A 16 -3.58 3.92 -3.13
CA LEU A 16 -2.88 3.14 -4.13
C LEU A 16 -1.47 3.72 -4.28
N ASN A 17 -0.46 2.90 -4.07
CA ASN A 17 0.94 3.28 -4.21
C ASN A 17 1.55 2.35 -5.26
N THR A 18 2.23 2.87 -6.28
CA THR A 18 2.76 2.06 -7.39
C THR A 18 4.03 2.63 -8.02
N GLY A 19 4.93 1.73 -8.45
CA GLY A 19 6.10 2.09 -9.24
C GLY A 19 5.81 2.50 -10.68
N TYR A 20 4.56 2.37 -11.16
CA TYR A 20 4.17 2.83 -12.49
C TYR A 20 4.14 4.35 -12.60
N SER A 21 4.10 4.86 -13.84
CA SER A 21 3.74 6.25 -14.08
C SER A 21 2.24 6.48 -13.83
N ARG A 22 1.87 7.72 -13.51
CA ARG A 22 0.46 8.12 -13.33
C ARG A 22 -0.43 7.74 -14.52
N GLN A 23 0.08 7.89 -15.75
CA GLN A 23 -0.67 7.52 -16.96
C GLN A 23 -1.02 6.02 -17.01
N VAL A 24 -0.04 5.15 -16.71
CA VAL A 24 -0.23 3.70 -16.70
C VAL A 24 -1.16 3.29 -15.56
N ALA A 25 -0.96 3.84 -14.37
CA ALA A 25 -1.79 3.56 -13.21
C ALA A 25 -3.27 3.95 -13.45
N HIS A 26 -3.54 5.13 -14.02
CA HIS A 26 -4.90 5.52 -14.41
C HIS A 26 -5.51 4.58 -15.43
N SER A 27 -4.75 4.15 -16.46
CA SER A 27 -5.27 3.21 -17.45
C SER A 27 -5.69 1.87 -16.82
N ILE A 28 -4.95 1.40 -15.81
CA ILE A 28 -5.30 0.18 -15.06
C ILE A 28 -6.57 0.40 -14.22
N ILE A 29 -6.66 1.53 -13.50
CA ILE A 29 -7.84 1.90 -12.70
C ILE A 29 -9.09 1.96 -13.59
N ASP A 30 -9.00 2.56 -14.78
CA ASP A 30 -10.10 2.66 -15.74
C ASP A 30 -10.57 1.28 -16.23
N ILE A 31 -9.63 0.37 -16.52
CA ILE A 31 -9.94 -1.02 -16.91
C ILE A 31 -10.64 -1.77 -15.77
N LEU A 32 -10.15 -1.59 -14.54
CA LEU A 32 -10.73 -2.21 -13.34
C LEU A 32 -12.05 -1.57 -12.92
N LYS A 33 -12.38 -0.38 -13.46
CA LYS A 33 -13.54 0.44 -13.10
C LYS A 33 -13.58 0.74 -11.59
N TRP A 34 -12.43 1.06 -11.03
CA TRP A 34 -12.33 1.46 -9.63
C TRP A 34 -12.68 2.94 -9.48
N GLU A 35 -13.59 3.24 -8.57
CA GLU A 35 -14.04 4.60 -8.29
C GLU A 35 -13.20 5.18 -7.16
N GLN A 36 -12.72 6.40 -7.37
CA GLN A 36 -12.14 7.19 -6.28
C GLN A 36 -13.23 7.46 -5.23
N ASP A 37 -12.82 7.60 -3.98
CA ASP A 37 -13.64 7.65 -2.78
C ASP A 37 -14.37 6.35 -2.44
N LEU A 38 -14.45 5.31 -3.29
CA LEU A 38 -15.06 4.03 -2.93
C LEU A 38 -14.05 2.88 -2.82
N GLU A 39 -13.20 2.70 -3.83
CA GLU A 39 -12.15 1.68 -3.85
C GLU A 39 -10.84 2.21 -3.26
N TYR A 40 -10.47 3.44 -3.62
CA TYR A 40 -9.30 4.15 -3.09
C TYR A 40 -9.60 5.65 -2.85
N ASP A 41 -8.82 6.30 -1.99
CA ASP A 41 -8.94 7.73 -1.69
C ASP A 41 -7.86 8.55 -2.42
N GLU A 42 -6.69 7.95 -2.69
CA GLU A 42 -5.60 8.57 -3.45
C GLU A 42 -4.80 7.56 -4.28
N LEU A 43 -4.21 8.02 -5.38
CA LEU A 43 -3.18 7.34 -6.14
C LEU A 43 -1.86 8.11 -6.05
N VAL A 44 -0.82 7.47 -5.50
CA VAL A 44 0.57 7.93 -5.52
C VAL A 44 1.40 7.01 -6.39
N THR A 45 2.21 7.61 -7.26
CA THR A 45 2.99 6.94 -8.29
C THR A 45 4.44 7.37 -8.25
N ALA A 46 5.32 6.59 -8.89
CA ALA A 46 6.74 6.94 -9.00
C ALA A 46 6.99 8.29 -9.70
N THR A 47 6.01 8.79 -10.46
CA THR A 47 6.10 10.11 -11.12
C THR A 47 5.69 11.29 -10.25
N ASP A 48 5.16 11.06 -9.04
CA ASP A 48 4.76 12.14 -8.13
C ASP A 48 5.89 12.60 -7.19
N VAL A 49 7.00 11.85 -7.15
CA VAL A 49 8.11 12.06 -6.20
C VAL A 49 9.46 11.92 -6.89
N SER A 50 10.52 12.34 -6.19
CA SER A 50 11.91 12.18 -6.63
C SER A 50 12.44 10.75 -6.47
N GLY A 51 12.09 10.08 -5.36
CA GLY A 51 12.52 8.72 -5.04
C GLY A 51 11.37 7.71 -5.11
N GLY A 52 11.44 6.77 -6.05
CA GLY A 52 10.56 5.60 -6.04
C GLY A 52 11.03 4.54 -5.05
N ARG A 53 10.26 3.45 -4.89
CA ARG A 53 10.64 2.30 -4.04
C ARG A 53 12.08 1.84 -4.30
N PRO A 54 12.84 1.49 -3.25
CA PRO A 54 12.43 1.39 -1.85
C PRO A 54 12.54 2.69 -1.04
N GLU A 55 12.78 3.84 -1.69
CA GLU A 55 12.80 5.14 -0.99
C GLU A 55 11.41 5.47 -0.41
N PRO A 56 11.33 6.16 0.74
CA PRO A 56 10.08 6.37 1.45
C PRO A 56 9.19 7.46 0.84
N ASP A 57 9.67 8.20 -0.16
CA ASP A 57 9.08 9.47 -0.62
C ASP A 57 7.60 9.33 -0.98
N MET A 58 7.16 8.25 -1.63
CA MET A 58 5.76 8.08 -2.00
C MET A 58 4.84 7.87 -0.78
N ILE A 59 5.33 7.18 0.26
CA ILE A 59 4.59 7.04 1.53
C ILE A 59 4.55 8.38 2.26
N LEU A 60 5.67 9.09 2.33
CA LEU A 60 5.75 10.40 3.00
C LEU A 60 4.90 11.45 2.28
N PHE A 61 4.84 11.41 0.95
CA PHE A 61 3.94 12.24 0.15
C PHE A 61 2.47 11.98 0.49
N ALA A 62 2.06 10.72 0.62
CA ALA A 62 0.72 10.36 1.04
C ALA A 62 0.44 10.81 2.49
N ALA A 63 1.41 10.61 3.39
CA ALA A 63 1.29 10.97 4.80
C ALA A 63 1.06 12.48 4.99
N ASP A 64 1.84 13.32 4.28
CA ASP A 64 1.69 14.77 4.28
C ASP A 64 0.31 15.20 3.74
N LYS A 65 -0.10 14.61 2.61
CA LYS A 65 -1.40 14.92 1.98
C LYS A 65 -2.60 14.68 2.90
N PHE A 66 -2.54 13.63 3.71
CA PHE A 66 -3.62 13.27 4.64
C PHE A 66 -3.38 13.73 6.08
N ASN A 67 -2.26 14.42 6.34
CA ASN A 67 -1.84 14.86 7.67
C ASN A 67 -1.85 13.71 8.70
N VAL A 68 -1.30 12.57 8.31
CA VAL A 68 -1.09 11.39 9.17
C VAL A 68 0.40 11.15 9.37
N LYS A 69 0.77 10.51 10.48
CA LYS A 69 2.16 10.11 10.72
C LYS A 69 2.44 8.78 10.02
N PRO A 70 3.69 8.51 9.58
CA PRO A 70 4.06 7.19 9.07
C PRO A 70 3.74 6.06 10.05
N SER A 71 3.88 6.29 11.36
CA SER A 71 3.50 5.34 12.41
C SER A 71 2.01 5.02 12.51
N GLU A 72 1.17 5.62 11.67
CA GLU A 72 -0.28 5.34 11.53
C GLU A 72 -0.58 4.63 10.19
N ILE A 73 0.44 4.32 9.38
CA ILE A 73 0.31 3.74 8.05
C ILE A 73 0.69 2.26 8.07
N VAL A 74 -0.12 1.44 7.40
CA VAL A 74 0.19 0.04 7.09
C VAL A 74 0.51 -0.07 5.61
N LYS A 75 1.75 -0.47 5.27
CA LYS A 75 2.17 -0.74 3.90
C LYS A 75 1.92 -2.21 3.57
N VAL A 76 1.24 -2.46 2.46
CA VAL A 76 1.03 -3.82 1.92
C VAL A 76 1.61 -3.87 0.50
N GLY A 77 2.35 -4.91 0.16
CA GLY A 77 2.84 -5.13 -1.21
C GLY A 77 3.42 -6.50 -1.46
N ASP A 78 3.64 -6.83 -2.72
CA ASP A 78 3.94 -8.17 -3.22
C ASP A 78 5.41 -8.35 -3.62
N SER A 79 6.26 -7.37 -3.31
CA SER A 79 7.69 -7.41 -3.57
C SER A 79 8.52 -7.03 -2.34
N ILE A 80 9.82 -7.33 -2.40
CA ILE A 80 10.78 -6.96 -1.33
C ILE A 80 10.83 -5.44 -1.16
N ILE A 81 10.87 -4.70 -2.28
CA ILE A 81 10.97 -3.24 -2.27
C ILE A 81 9.72 -2.55 -1.69
N ASP A 82 8.55 -3.22 -1.70
CA ASP A 82 7.35 -2.74 -1.00
C ASP A 82 7.51 -2.79 0.52
N ILE A 83 8.09 -3.89 1.02
CA ILE A 83 8.34 -4.08 2.45
C ILE A 83 9.41 -3.10 2.92
N GLU A 84 10.47 -2.93 2.12
CA GLU A 84 11.54 -1.97 2.40
C GLU A 84 11.03 -0.52 2.37
N GLU A 85 10.16 -0.14 1.43
CA GLU A 85 9.53 1.18 1.37
C GLU A 85 8.78 1.51 2.67
N GLY A 86 7.93 0.58 3.14
CA GLY A 86 7.20 0.74 4.40
C GLY A 86 8.12 0.94 5.60
N LYS A 87 9.20 0.14 5.68
CA LYS A 87 10.18 0.24 6.76
C LYS A 87 10.98 1.54 6.72
N ASN A 88 11.45 1.93 5.54
CA ASN A 88 12.21 3.16 5.34
C ASN A 88 11.37 4.39 5.68
N ALA A 89 10.06 4.34 5.44
CA ALA A 89 9.14 5.41 5.82
C ALA A 89 8.80 5.43 7.31
N GLY A 90 9.08 4.35 8.05
CA GLY A 90 8.67 4.20 9.44
C GLY A 90 7.17 3.89 9.60
N CYS A 91 6.60 3.11 8.67
CA CYS A 91 5.24 2.60 8.77
C CYS A 91 5.01 1.81 10.07
N ALA A 92 3.78 1.83 10.57
CA ALA A 92 3.36 0.98 11.69
C ALA A 92 3.60 -0.50 11.40
N LEU A 93 3.26 -0.92 10.18
CA LEU A 93 3.43 -2.27 9.68
C LEU A 93 3.86 -2.26 8.20
N SER A 94 4.73 -3.20 7.84
CA SER A 94 5.13 -3.52 6.48
C SER A 94 4.82 -5.00 6.20
N ILE A 95 3.79 -5.23 5.40
CA ILE A 95 3.17 -6.54 5.18
C ILE A 95 3.42 -7.01 3.74
N GLY A 96 3.91 -8.24 3.59
CA GLY A 96 4.01 -8.93 2.31
C GLY A 96 2.70 -9.61 1.93
N ILE A 97 2.31 -9.60 0.65
CA ILE A 97 1.18 -10.39 0.12
C ILE A 97 1.63 -11.31 -1.01
N THR A 98 1.16 -12.57 -1.00
CA THR A 98 1.67 -13.62 -1.90
C THR A 98 0.94 -13.73 -3.24
N THR A 99 0.00 -12.83 -3.53
CA THR A 99 -0.81 -12.83 -4.75
C THR A 99 -0.15 -12.11 -5.94
N GLY A 100 1.17 -11.94 -5.92
CA GLY A 100 1.89 -11.10 -6.87
C GLY A 100 3.32 -11.56 -7.19
N ALA A 101 4.26 -10.62 -7.27
CA ALA A 101 5.57 -10.80 -7.90
C ALA A 101 6.51 -11.77 -7.17
N HIS A 102 6.55 -11.75 -5.85
CA HIS A 102 7.51 -12.54 -5.06
C HIS A 102 6.87 -13.71 -4.32
N THR A 103 7.64 -14.78 -4.17
CA THR A 103 7.31 -15.93 -3.32
C THR A 103 7.34 -15.57 -1.84
N PRO A 104 6.67 -16.33 -0.95
CA PRO A 104 6.75 -16.12 0.50
C PRO A 104 8.19 -16.09 1.02
N ALA A 105 9.08 -16.95 0.51
CA ALA A 105 10.48 -16.99 0.92
C ALA A 105 11.24 -15.72 0.51
N GLN A 106 10.96 -15.15 -0.67
CA GLN A 106 11.54 -13.88 -1.10
C GLN A 106 11.01 -12.73 -0.25
N LEU A 107 9.70 -12.67 0.01
CA LEU A 107 9.11 -11.65 0.90
C LEU A 107 9.72 -11.71 2.30
N GLN A 108 9.87 -12.92 2.86
CA GLN A 108 10.46 -13.13 4.18
C GLN A 108 11.89 -12.58 4.29
N SER A 109 12.66 -12.56 3.20
CA SER A 109 14.03 -12.02 3.21
C SER A 109 14.10 -10.52 3.52
N ALA A 110 13.00 -9.78 3.31
CA ALA A 110 12.86 -8.37 3.68
C ALA A 110 12.42 -8.18 5.14
N ASN A 111 12.22 -9.26 5.90
CA ASN A 111 11.74 -9.29 7.29
C ASN A 111 10.39 -8.55 7.53
N PRO A 112 9.33 -8.79 6.75
CA PRO A 112 8.04 -8.13 6.96
C PRO A 112 7.44 -8.46 8.33
N ASP A 113 6.54 -7.61 8.82
CA ASP A 113 5.82 -7.86 10.08
C ASP A 113 4.85 -9.03 9.93
N HIS A 114 4.22 -9.14 8.75
CA HIS A 114 3.33 -10.24 8.38
C HIS A 114 3.50 -10.61 6.90
N ILE A 115 3.21 -11.87 6.57
CA ILE A 115 2.97 -12.32 5.20
C ILE A 115 1.55 -12.87 5.16
N ILE A 116 0.73 -12.38 4.22
CA ILE A 116 -0.67 -12.78 4.05
C ILE A 116 -0.90 -13.37 2.67
N ASP A 117 -1.87 -14.26 2.53
CA ASP A 117 -2.18 -14.91 1.25
C ASP A 117 -3.35 -14.25 0.50
N ASN A 118 -4.12 -13.40 1.18
CA ASN A 118 -5.15 -12.58 0.56
C ASN A 118 -5.45 -11.32 1.40
N LEU A 119 -6.00 -10.28 0.74
CA LEU A 119 -6.27 -8.99 1.40
C LEU A 119 -7.24 -9.06 2.58
N MET A 120 -8.11 -10.07 2.67
CA MET A 120 -9.07 -10.15 3.79
C MET A 120 -8.39 -10.47 5.12
N GLU A 121 -7.22 -11.11 5.10
CA GLU A 121 -6.40 -11.35 6.30
C GLU A 121 -5.87 -10.05 6.92
N LEU A 122 -5.85 -8.94 6.17
CA LEU A 122 -5.46 -7.64 6.70
C LEU A 122 -6.42 -7.13 7.78
N LEU A 123 -7.72 -7.42 7.66
CA LEU A 123 -8.74 -6.88 8.57
C LEU A 123 -8.48 -7.19 10.05
N PRO A 124 -8.30 -8.47 10.47
CA PRO A 124 -8.01 -8.77 11.87
C PRO A 124 -6.63 -8.28 12.34
N ILE A 125 -5.68 -8.04 11.42
CA ILE A 125 -4.35 -7.52 11.77
C ILE A 125 -4.47 -6.06 12.21
N ILE A 126 -5.15 -5.24 11.40
CA ILE A 126 -5.23 -3.78 11.62
C ILE A 126 -6.28 -3.39 12.66
N GLU A 127 -7.19 -4.28 13.07
CA GLU A 127 -8.13 -4.01 14.17
C GLU A 127 -7.45 -3.80 15.54
N ASN A 128 -6.15 -4.14 15.67
CA ASN A 128 -5.36 -3.98 16.88
C ASN A 128 -4.48 -2.72 16.90
N TYR A 129 -4.61 -1.86 15.89
CA TYR A 129 -3.83 -0.63 15.69
C TYR A 129 -4.77 0.58 15.56
#